data_AF-A0A9Y1BR74-F1
#
_entry.id   AF-A0A9Y1BR74-F1
#
_cell.length_a   1.000
_cell.length_b   1.000
_cell.length_c   1.000
_cell.angle_alpha   90.00
_cell.angle_beta   90.00
_cell.angle_gamma   90.00
#
_symmetry.space_group_name_H-M   'P 1'
#
loop_
_entity.id
_entity.type
_entity.pdbx_description
1 polymer ?
#
loop_
_entity_poly.entity_id
_entity_poly.type
_entity_poly.pdbx_seq_one_letter_code
_entity_poly.pdbx_strand_id
1 'polypeptide(L)'
;MILMGKGKGNKESKDDKKETEEISNDDFRSSLSQAYKAFDTDLVSTQEKDKQKRKEILKEGIIRVEKESKRLLKSSKLLVNKIMELRKQAGLSGSIGTAGKMKNPVLFGSKGFEQKLRQEILLIGNEELDEFGGAITLGNFINYFKETRPNWEVSPSHIIRAIRSLQKDKVIPPEVDLGEDEVLIRFKPLETSSDFRAVLQLATGLESLTKDILVSHLGWSSERALDTLSKMVEVGLAIEDEETGQYYFPGIFKLKLSK
;
A
#
# COMPACT_ATOMS: atom_id res chain seq x y z
N MET A 1 -10.38 -72.27 -48.20
CA MET A 1 -9.08 -72.91 -48.41
C MET A 1 -8.37 -72.95 -47.06
N ILE A 2 -8.24 -74.14 -46.49
CA ILE A 2 -7.59 -74.41 -45.19
C ILE A 2 -6.23 -75.02 -45.50
N LEU A 3 -5.14 -74.45 -44.99
CA LEU A 3 -3.80 -75.03 -44.87
C LEU A 3 -3.18 -74.41 -43.60
N MET A 4 -3.09 -75.17 -42.51
CA MET A 4 -1.92 -75.97 -42.10
C MET A 4 -0.91 -75.17 -41.27
N GLY A 5 -0.52 -75.74 -40.12
CA GLY A 5 0.66 -75.30 -39.37
C GLY A 5 0.67 -75.75 -37.92
N LYS A 6 0.96 -77.04 -37.67
CA LYS A 6 1.35 -77.56 -36.34
C LYS A 6 2.75 -77.03 -35.96
N GLY A 7 2.93 -76.65 -34.69
CA GLY A 7 4.25 -76.43 -34.09
C GLY A 7 4.21 -76.72 -32.59
N LYS A 8 4.98 -77.73 -32.17
CA LYS A 8 5.16 -78.24 -30.80
C LYS A 8 5.98 -77.27 -29.91
N GLY A 9 5.78 -77.35 -28.59
CA GLY A 9 6.90 -77.39 -27.64
C GLY A 9 6.88 -76.44 -26.45
N ASN A 10 6.54 -77.01 -25.28
CA ASN A 10 7.28 -76.94 -23.99
C ASN A 10 7.59 -75.58 -23.33
N LYS A 11 6.99 -75.30 -22.15
CA LYS A 11 7.63 -75.30 -20.80
C LYS A 11 6.83 -74.50 -19.76
N GLU A 12 6.93 -75.01 -18.53
CA GLU A 12 6.50 -74.55 -17.21
C GLU A 12 6.48 -73.03 -16.91
N SER A 13 5.50 -72.60 -16.11
CA SER A 13 5.67 -71.73 -14.91
C SER A 13 4.29 -71.56 -14.25
N LYS A 14 4.11 -72.11 -13.03
CA LYS A 14 4.25 -71.47 -11.71
C LYS A 14 3.07 -70.56 -11.35
N ASP A 15 2.25 -71.09 -10.43
CA ASP A 15 1.55 -70.43 -9.34
C ASP A 15 1.45 -68.89 -9.37
N ASP A 16 0.35 -68.36 -9.89
CA ASP A 16 -0.11 -67.01 -9.54
C ASP A 16 -0.85 -67.07 -8.19
N LYS A 17 -0.06 -67.00 -7.10
CA LYS A 17 -0.59 -66.58 -5.80
C LYS A 17 -0.93 -65.10 -5.89
N LYS A 18 -2.22 -64.80 -5.87
CA LYS A 18 -2.75 -63.44 -5.73
C LYS A 18 -2.50 -62.97 -4.29
N GLU A 19 -1.33 -62.42 -4.02
CA GLU A 19 -1.04 -61.67 -2.79
C GLU A 19 -1.98 -60.47 -2.75
N THR A 20 -2.93 -60.52 -1.82
CA THR A 20 -3.75 -59.36 -1.47
C THR A 20 -2.96 -58.67 -0.37
N GLU A 21 -2.20 -57.63 -0.71
CA GLU A 21 -1.49 -56.80 0.27
C GLU A 21 -2.54 -56.19 1.22
N GLU A 22 -2.59 -56.71 2.47
CA GLU A 22 -3.32 -56.07 3.55
C GLU A 22 -2.63 -54.75 3.87
N ILE A 23 -3.14 -53.65 3.29
CA ILE A 23 -2.76 -52.30 3.66
C ILE A 23 -2.98 -52.17 5.17
N SER A 24 -1.89 -51.93 5.91
CA SER A 24 -1.97 -51.79 7.36
C SER A 24 -2.93 -50.64 7.72
N ASN A 25 -3.71 -50.81 8.79
CA ASN A 25 -4.69 -49.81 9.22
C ASN A 25 -4.05 -48.42 9.48
N ASP A 26 -2.75 -48.39 9.80
CA ASP A 26 -1.99 -47.17 10.03
C ASP A 26 -1.53 -46.51 8.73
N ASP A 27 -1.20 -47.27 7.68
CA ASP A 27 -0.90 -46.73 6.35
C ASP A 27 -2.16 -46.15 5.68
N PHE A 28 -3.32 -46.81 5.87
CA PHE A 28 -4.60 -46.30 5.43
C PHE A 28 -4.98 -44.99 6.15
N ARG A 29 -4.80 -44.92 7.48
CA ARG A 29 -5.06 -43.69 8.26
C ARG A 29 -4.11 -42.55 7.90
N SER A 30 -2.84 -42.86 7.67
CA SER A 30 -1.82 -41.89 7.27
C SER A 30 -2.11 -41.30 5.88
N SER A 31 -2.40 -42.16 4.89
CA SER A 31 -2.78 -41.73 3.54
C SER A 31 -4.08 -40.93 3.52
N LEU A 32 -5.08 -41.33 4.31
CA LEU A 32 -6.32 -40.58 4.47
C LEU A 32 -6.06 -39.19 5.07
N SER A 33 -5.24 -39.08 6.12
CA SER A 33 -4.86 -37.80 6.73
C SER A 33 -4.13 -36.88 5.76
N GLN A 34 -3.22 -37.42 4.94
CA GLN A 34 -2.52 -36.67 3.90
C GLN A 34 -3.49 -36.18 2.81
N ALA A 35 -4.45 -37.00 2.39
CA ALA A 35 -5.48 -36.60 1.42
C ALA A 35 -6.37 -35.47 1.96
N TYR A 36 -6.77 -35.51 3.24
CA TYR A 36 -7.51 -34.42 3.87
C TYR A 36 -6.71 -33.13 3.94
N LYS A 37 -5.43 -33.18 4.34
CA LYS A 37 -4.56 -31.99 4.36
C LYS A 37 -4.35 -31.39 2.96
N ALA A 38 -4.20 -32.23 1.95
CA ALA A 38 -4.08 -31.79 0.57
C ALA A 38 -5.38 -31.13 0.07
N PHE A 39 -6.54 -31.71 0.40
CA PHE A 39 -7.84 -31.15 0.07
C PHE A 39 -8.09 -29.80 0.76
N ASP A 40 -7.79 -29.69 2.07
CA ASP A 40 -7.93 -28.42 2.80
C ASP A 40 -7.03 -27.34 2.22
N THR A 41 -5.78 -27.69 1.87
CA THR A 41 -4.83 -26.76 1.23
C THR A 41 -5.33 -26.31 -0.14
N ASP A 42 -5.87 -27.24 -0.94
CA ASP A 42 -6.43 -26.94 -2.26
C ASP A 42 -7.68 -26.05 -2.17
N LEU A 43 -8.56 -26.32 -1.20
CA LEU A 43 -9.75 -25.53 -0.91
C LEU A 43 -9.38 -24.08 -0.54
N VAL A 44 -8.42 -23.90 0.37
CA VAL A 44 -7.93 -22.57 0.78
C VAL A 44 -7.32 -21.85 -0.41
N SER A 45 -6.46 -22.51 -1.19
CA SER A 45 -5.84 -21.90 -2.36
C SER A 45 -6.85 -21.50 -3.44
N THR A 46 -7.93 -22.28 -3.59
CA THR A 46 -9.01 -22.01 -4.53
C THR A 46 -9.87 -20.83 -4.06
N GLN A 47 -10.18 -20.77 -2.77
CA GLN A 47 -10.89 -19.63 -2.17
C GLN A 47 -10.09 -18.34 -2.29
N GLU A 48 -8.78 -18.40 -2.11
CA GLU A 48 -7.89 -17.24 -2.30
C GLU A 48 -7.84 -16.77 -3.75
N LYS A 49 -7.71 -17.69 -4.71
CA LYS A 49 -7.77 -17.38 -6.15
C LYS A 49 -9.10 -16.74 -6.53
N ASP A 50 -10.21 -17.28 -6.03
CA ASP A 50 -11.54 -16.72 -6.27
C ASP A 50 -11.70 -15.34 -5.64
N LYS A 51 -11.18 -15.13 -4.42
CA LYS A 51 -11.17 -13.82 -3.76
C LYS A 51 -10.35 -12.80 -4.55
N GLN A 52 -9.19 -13.20 -5.07
CA GLN A 52 -8.36 -12.34 -5.93
C GLN A 52 -9.07 -12.00 -7.23
N LYS A 53 -9.64 -12.99 -7.92
CA LYS A 53 -10.39 -12.80 -9.17
C LYS A 53 -11.61 -11.88 -8.97
N ARG A 54 -12.34 -12.02 -7.86
CA ARG A 54 -13.44 -11.11 -7.49
C ARG A 54 -12.95 -9.69 -7.25
N LYS A 55 -11.79 -9.51 -6.57
CA LYS A 55 -11.17 -8.19 -6.40
C LYS A 55 -10.80 -7.57 -7.75
N GLU A 56 -10.24 -8.35 -8.68
CA GLU A 56 -9.90 -7.85 -10.02
C GLU A 56 -11.15 -7.43 -10.81
N ILE A 57 -12.17 -8.28 -10.85
CA ILE A 57 -13.46 -7.97 -11.50
C ILE A 57 -14.08 -6.70 -10.92
N LEU A 58 -14.03 -6.55 -9.59
CA LEU A 58 -14.54 -5.36 -8.91
C LEU A 58 -13.75 -4.10 -9.30
N LYS A 59 -12.40 -4.18 -9.32
CA LYS A 59 -11.53 -3.07 -9.76
C LYS A 59 -11.84 -2.65 -11.20
N GLU A 60 -11.94 -3.61 -12.11
CA GLU A 60 -12.28 -3.33 -13.51
C GLU A 60 -13.69 -2.74 -13.68
N GLY A 61 -14.66 -3.24 -12.91
CA GLY A 61 -16.01 -2.71 -12.86
C GLY A 61 -16.06 -1.26 -12.42
N ILE A 62 -15.35 -0.91 -11.33
CA ILE A 62 -15.23 0.46 -10.83
C ILE A 62 -14.65 1.38 -11.90
N ILE A 63 -13.52 1.00 -12.52
CA ILE A 63 -12.84 1.81 -13.54
C ILE A 63 -13.76 2.05 -14.75
N ARG A 64 -14.54 1.05 -15.16
CA ARG A 64 -15.50 1.17 -16.27
C ARG A 64 -16.62 2.15 -15.93
N VAL A 65 -17.25 2.03 -14.76
CA VAL A 65 -18.30 2.95 -14.30
C VAL A 65 -17.77 4.38 -14.22
N GLU A 66 -16.57 4.57 -13.69
CA GLU A 66 -15.91 5.89 -13.64
C GLU A 66 -15.69 6.49 -15.03
N LYS A 67 -15.34 5.67 -16.03
CA LYS A 67 -15.11 6.13 -17.41
C LYS A 67 -16.40 6.50 -18.13
N GLU A 68 -17.43 5.68 -18.00
CA GLU A 68 -18.71 5.84 -18.71
C GLU A 68 -19.57 6.93 -18.07
N SER A 69 -19.53 7.06 -16.74
CA SER A 69 -20.44 7.92 -15.97
C SER A 69 -19.80 9.23 -15.51
N LYS A 70 -18.70 9.69 -16.14
CA LYS A 70 -17.93 10.87 -15.71
C LYS A 70 -18.76 12.12 -15.41
N ARG A 71 -19.78 12.41 -16.23
CA ARG A 71 -20.63 13.61 -16.05
C ARG A 71 -21.56 13.46 -14.85
N LEU A 72 -22.14 12.28 -14.66
CA LEU A 72 -23.06 11.96 -13.56
C LEU A 72 -22.37 11.90 -12.21
N LEU A 73 -21.14 11.35 -12.17
CA LEU A 73 -20.31 11.35 -10.97
C LEU A 73 -19.93 12.78 -10.56
N LYS A 74 -19.61 13.66 -11.50
CA LYS A 74 -19.34 15.08 -11.20
C LYS A 74 -20.53 15.84 -10.62
N SER A 75 -21.75 15.43 -10.96
CA SER A 75 -22.98 16.13 -10.55
C SER A 75 -23.64 15.55 -9.30
N SER A 76 -23.13 14.45 -8.72
CA SER A 76 -23.78 13.78 -7.59
C SER A 76 -22.80 13.35 -6.50
N LYS A 77 -22.87 14.03 -5.36
CA LYS A 77 -22.09 13.72 -4.16
C LYS A 77 -22.35 12.31 -3.63
N LEU A 78 -23.59 11.83 -3.73
CA LEU A 78 -23.96 10.48 -3.28
C LEU A 78 -23.32 9.39 -4.14
N LEU A 79 -23.29 9.57 -5.47
CA LEU A 79 -22.62 8.62 -6.37
C LEU A 79 -21.10 8.62 -6.20
N VAL A 80 -20.53 9.80 -5.94
CA VAL A 80 -19.12 9.94 -5.58
C VAL A 80 -18.82 9.13 -4.33
N ASN A 81 -19.50 9.40 -3.22
CA ASN A 81 -19.26 8.67 -1.96
C ASN A 81 -19.42 7.15 -2.13
N LYS A 82 -20.39 6.69 -2.93
CA LYS A 82 -20.58 5.26 -3.15
C LYS A 82 -19.45 4.61 -3.94
N ILE A 83 -18.93 5.28 -4.96
CA ILE A 83 -17.79 4.76 -5.73
C ILE A 83 -16.51 4.84 -4.88
N MET A 84 -16.33 5.86 -4.03
CA MET A 84 -15.22 5.93 -3.07
C MET A 84 -15.22 4.75 -2.09
N GLU A 85 -16.40 4.38 -1.58
CA GLU A 85 -16.58 3.21 -0.71
C GLU A 85 -16.22 1.90 -1.44
N LEU A 86 -16.71 1.72 -2.68
CA LEU A 86 -16.39 0.56 -3.50
C LEU A 86 -14.89 0.47 -3.81
N ARG A 87 -14.22 1.61 -4.01
CA ARG A 87 -12.76 1.67 -4.19
C ARG A 87 -12.03 1.20 -2.95
N LYS A 88 -12.41 1.69 -1.76
CA LYS A 88 -11.84 1.24 -0.49
C LYS A 88 -12.02 -0.28 -0.29
N GLN A 89 -13.20 -0.80 -0.59
CA GLN A 89 -13.49 -2.25 -0.53
C GLN A 89 -12.64 -3.07 -1.53
N ALA A 90 -12.32 -2.48 -2.68
CA ALA A 90 -11.45 -3.08 -3.69
C ALA A 90 -9.95 -2.93 -3.40
N GLY A 91 -9.57 -2.24 -2.31
CA GLY A 91 -8.18 -1.87 -2.03
C GLY A 91 -7.61 -0.86 -3.03
N LEU A 92 -8.46 0.01 -3.56
CA LEU A 92 -8.10 1.17 -4.39
C LEU A 92 -8.17 2.45 -3.54
N SER A 93 -7.42 3.49 -3.93
CA SER A 93 -7.50 4.82 -3.28
C SER A 93 -8.94 5.31 -3.23
N GLY A 94 -9.35 5.88 -2.10
CA GLY A 94 -10.72 6.31 -1.85
C GLY A 94 -11.21 7.49 -2.69
N SER A 95 -10.43 8.07 -3.61
CA SER A 95 -10.82 9.26 -4.37
C SER A 95 -11.25 8.98 -5.83
N ILE A 96 -12.22 9.75 -6.33
CA ILE A 96 -12.73 9.67 -7.71
C ILE A 96 -12.19 10.86 -8.49
N GLY A 97 -11.23 10.61 -9.38
CA GLY A 97 -10.67 11.72 -10.17
C GLY A 97 -9.52 11.38 -11.09
N THR A 98 -8.76 10.31 -10.84
CA THR A 98 -7.46 10.13 -11.51
C THR A 98 -7.24 8.81 -12.23
N ALA A 99 -8.33 8.13 -12.60
CA ALA A 99 -8.32 6.95 -13.47
C ALA A 99 -7.97 7.23 -14.96
N GLY A 100 -7.50 8.44 -15.30
CA GLY A 100 -7.01 8.76 -16.64
C GLY A 100 -5.50 8.51 -16.73
N LYS A 101 -5.04 7.75 -17.74
CA LYS A 101 -3.60 7.69 -18.08
C LYS A 101 -3.09 9.11 -18.29
N MET A 102 -2.07 9.50 -17.55
CA MET A 102 -1.41 10.79 -17.72
C MET A 102 0.04 10.53 -18.11
N LYS A 103 0.45 11.08 -19.26
CA LYS A 103 1.81 10.98 -19.77
C LYS A 103 2.54 12.29 -19.56
N ASN A 104 3.85 12.23 -19.36
CA ASN A 104 4.72 13.41 -19.34
C ASN A 104 4.45 14.29 -20.59
N PRO A 105 4.25 15.62 -20.42
CA PRO A 105 4.02 16.50 -21.55
C PRO A 105 5.29 16.63 -22.39
N VAL A 106 5.22 16.26 -23.68
CA VAL A 106 6.40 16.17 -24.54
C VAL A 106 6.91 17.54 -24.99
N LEU A 107 6.06 18.58 -25.16
CA LEU A 107 6.56 19.91 -25.55
C LEU A 107 5.61 21.11 -25.33
N PHE A 108 4.27 20.99 -25.38
CA PHE A 108 3.37 22.18 -25.30
C PHE A 108 2.01 21.98 -24.57
N GLY A 109 1.81 20.88 -23.86
CA GLY A 109 0.60 20.61 -23.05
C GLY A 109 0.71 20.98 -21.56
N SER A 110 1.73 21.75 -21.19
CA SER A 110 2.21 21.88 -19.80
C SER A 110 1.19 22.45 -18.82
N LYS A 111 0.43 23.49 -19.19
CA LYS A 111 -0.47 24.16 -18.23
C LYS A 111 -1.58 23.25 -17.70
N GLY A 112 -2.23 22.49 -18.57
CA GLY A 112 -3.31 21.57 -18.18
C GLY A 112 -2.80 20.33 -17.45
N PHE A 113 -1.58 19.87 -17.77
CA PHE A 113 -0.91 18.80 -17.04
C PHE A 113 -0.52 19.26 -15.62
N GLU A 114 0.20 20.36 -15.51
CA GLU A 114 0.69 20.91 -14.24
C GLU A 114 -0.48 21.27 -13.31
N GLN A 115 -1.58 21.82 -13.84
CA GLN A 115 -2.78 22.09 -13.03
C GLN A 115 -3.37 20.81 -12.43
N LYS A 116 -3.49 19.73 -13.22
CA LYS A 116 -4.00 18.45 -12.72
C LYS A 116 -3.05 17.81 -11.72
N LEU A 117 -1.73 17.90 -11.96
CA LEU A 117 -0.72 17.41 -11.03
C LEU A 117 -0.79 18.16 -9.70
N ARG A 118 -0.94 19.48 -9.72
CA ARG A 118 -1.16 20.28 -8.51
C ARG A 118 -2.43 19.89 -7.76
N GLN A 119 -3.54 19.69 -8.47
CA GLN A 119 -4.79 19.23 -7.87
C GLN A 119 -4.62 17.86 -7.20
N GLU A 120 -3.92 16.94 -7.86
CA GLU A 120 -3.73 15.60 -7.31
C GLU A 120 -2.79 15.59 -6.10
N ILE A 121 -1.75 16.41 -6.14
CA ILE A 121 -0.84 16.61 -5.01
C ILE A 121 -1.61 17.16 -3.79
N LEU A 122 -2.50 18.13 -4.01
CA LEU A 122 -3.36 18.66 -2.95
C LEU A 122 -4.35 17.63 -2.42
N LEU A 123 -4.89 16.77 -3.28
CA LEU A 123 -5.79 15.71 -2.86
C LEU A 123 -5.08 14.71 -1.95
N ILE A 124 -3.90 14.23 -2.36
CA ILE A 124 -3.08 13.34 -1.53
C ILE A 124 -2.80 14.02 -0.19
N GLY A 125 -2.32 15.26 -0.22
CA GLY A 125 -1.93 16.00 0.97
C GLY A 125 -3.06 16.29 1.96
N ASN A 126 -4.26 16.61 1.48
CA ASN A 126 -5.38 17.01 2.34
C ASN A 126 -6.33 15.87 2.71
N GLU A 127 -6.45 14.85 1.87
CA GLU A 127 -7.39 13.75 2.07
C GLU A 127 -6.69 12.45 2.45
N GLU A 128 -5.61 12.08 1.74
CA GLU A 128 -4.96 10.77 1.94
C GLU A 128 -3.92 10.78 3.07
N LEU A 129 -3.32 11.94 3.37
CA LEU A 129 -2.36 12.14 4.46
C LEU A 129 -2.97 12.81 5.69
N ASP A 130 -4.30 12.94 5.75
CA ASP A 130 -4.99 13.64 6.85
C ASP A 130 -4.70 13.02 8.22
N GLU A 131 -4.69 11.68 8.27
CA GLU A 131 -4.36 10.91 9.48
C GLU A 131 -2.91 11.11 9.98
N PHE A 132 -2.04 11.71 9.15
CA PHE A 132 -0.65 12.01 9.47
C PHE A 132 -0.37 13.53 9.52
N GLY A 133 -1.39 14.31 9.90
CA GLY A 133 -1.29 15.77 10.02
C GLY A 133 -1.09 16.49 8.68
N GLY A 134 -1.26 15.80 7.55
CA GLY A 134 -0.98 16.35 6.23
C GLY A 134 0.50 16.71 6.02
N ALA A 135 1.43 16.01 6.68
CA ALA A 135 2.86 16.24 6.60
C ALA A 135 3.64 14.98 6.18
N ILE A 136 4.63 15.13 5.30
CA ILE A 136 5.39 14.01 4.75
C ILE A 136 6.72 14.50 4.15
N THR A 137 7.77 13.70 4.22
CA THR A 137 9.04 14.02 3.55
C THR A 137 8.88 13.97 2.04
N LEU A 138 9.65 14.79 1.32
CA LEU A 138 9.58 14.84 -0.14
C LEU A 138 9.88 13.49 -0.79
N GLY A 139 10.87 12.75 -0.28
CA GLY A 139 11.20 11.41 -0.75
C GLY A 139 10.01 10.45 -0.60
N ASN A 140 9.39 10.42 0.57
CA ASN A 140 8.22 9.58 0.84
C ASN A 140 7.01 9.98 0.00
N PHE A 141 6.76 11.27 -0.19
CA PHE A 141 5.67 11.74 -1.04
C PHE A 141 5.84 11.29 -2.49
N ILE A 142 7.04 11.40 -3.07
CA ILE A 142 7.30 10.94 -4.44
C ILE A 142 7.03 9.45 -4.57
N ASN A 143 7.46 8.65 -3.59
CA ASN A 143 7.22 7.21 -3.58
C ASN A 143 5.71 6.91 -3.45
N TYR A 144 5.03 7.56 -2.50
CA TYR A 144 3.59 7.44 -2.29
C TYR A 144 2.81 7.79 -3.56
N PHE A 145 3.17 8.89 -4.22
CA PHE A 145 2.54 9.31 -5.47
C PHE A 145 2.67 8.24 -6.54
N LYS A 146 3.88 7.71 -6.77
CA LYS A 146 4.12 6.67 -7.78
C LYS A 146 3.37 5.38 -7.47
N GLU A 147 3.36 4.97 -6.21
CA GLU A 147 2.71 3.75 -5.75
C GLU A 147 1.18 3.84 -5.87
N THR A 148 0.59 4.96 -5.46
CA THR A 148 -0.87 5.13 -5.49
C THR A 148 -1.40 5.58 -6.84
N ARG A 149 -0.57 6.22 -7.68
CA ARG A 149 -0.91 6.70 -9.03
C ARG A 149 -0.09 6.00 -10.12
N PRO A 150 -0.16 4.66 -10.24
CA PRO A 150 0.65 3.90 -11.21
C PRO A 150 0.33 4.24 -12.68
N ASN A 151 -0.82 4.87 -12.95
CA ASN A 151 -1.23 5.30 -14.29
C ASN A 151 -0.70 6.69 -14.68
N TRP A 152 0.05 7.34 -13.80
CA TRP A 152 0.65 8.65 -14.01
C TRP A 152 2.13 8.48 -14.29
N GLU A 153 2.51 8.56 -15.57
CA GLU A 153 3.90 8.55 -16.00
C GLU A 153 4.51 9.95 -15.76
N VAL A 154 4.70 10.31 -14.50
CA VAL A 154 5.22 11.62 -14.06
C VAL A 154 6.60 11.45 -13.45
N SER A 155 7.57 12.22 -13.94
CA SER A 155 8.92 12.20 -13.36
C SER A 155 8.95 12.90 -11.98
N PRO A 156 9.85 12.49 -11.06
CA PRO A 156 10.02 13.18 -9.78
C PRO A 156 10.21 14.69 -9.91
N SER A 157 10.91 15.14 -10.95
CA SER A 157 11.15 16.57 -11.20
C SER A 157 9.86 17.39 -11.42
N HIS A 158 8.84 16.81 -12.06
CA HIS A 158 7.54 17.47 -12.21
C HIS A 158 6.78 17.54 -10.89
N ILE A 159 6.84 16.49 -10.08
CA ILE A 159 6.23 16.47 -8.73
C ILE A 159 6.85 17.55 -7.86
N ILE A 160 8.18 17.61 -7.80
CA ILE A 160 8.93 18.63 -7.04
C ILE A 160 8.57 20.04 -7.52
N ARG A 161 8.54 20.25 -8.84
CA ARG A 161 8.17 21.55 -9.42
C ARG A 161 6.74 21.95 -9.06
N ALA A 162 5.80 21.02 -9.10
CA ALA A 162 4.41 21.28 -8.75
C ALA A 162 4.25 21.63 -7.26
N ILE A 163 4.93 20.91 -6.35
CA ILE A 163 4.97 21.24 -4.91
C ILE A 163 5.54 22.64 -4.70
N ARG A 164 6.70 22.96 -5.30
CA ARG A 164 7.32 24.29 -5.20
C ARG A 164 6.42 25.39 -5.75
N SER A 165 5.66 25.11 -6.81
CA SER A 165 4.67 26.06 -7.33
C SER A 165 3.53 26.30 -6.35
N LEU A 166 3.05 25.26 -5.66
CA LEU A 166 2.01 25.37 -4.62
C LEU A 166 2.49 26.20 -3.43
N GLN A 167 3.74 26.00 -2.99
CA GLN A 167 4.37 26.79 -1.92
C GLN A 167 4.56 28.25 -2.34
N LYS A 168 5.08 28.50 -3.55
CA LYS A 168 5.28 29.84 -4.10
C LYS A 168 3.96 30.61 -4.19
N ASP A 169 2.90 29.94 -4.62
CA ASP A 169 1.55 30.50 -4.71
C ASP A 169 0.85 30.58 -3.34
N LYS A 170 1.52 30.17 -2.25
CA LYS A 170 1.00 30.11 -0.88
C LYS A 170 -0.28 29.27 -0.73
N VAL A 171 -0.46 28.28 -1.61
CA VAL A 171 -1.57 27.31 -1.51
C VAL A 171 -1.29 26.30 -0.39
N ILE A 172 -0.01 25.96 -0.19
CA ILE A 172 0.46 25.16 0.94
C ILE A 172 1.59 25.90 1.68
N PRO A 173 1.82 25.61 2.98
CA PRO A 173 2.93 26.20 3.73
C PRO A 173 4.31 25.93 3.10
N PRO A 174 5.32 26.76 3.40
CA PRO A 174 6.70 26.46 3.02
C PRO A 174 7.16 25.13 3.64
N GLU A 175 8.09 24.46 2.95
CA GLU A 175 8.75 23.26 3.49
C GLU A 175 9.59 23.57 4.73
N VAL A 176 9.77 22.55 5.57
CA VAL A 176 10.70 22.59 6.71
C VAL A 176 11.92 21.76 6.35
N ASP A 177 13.08 22.39 6.43
CA ASP A 177 14.36 21.73 6.29
C ASP A 177 14.65 20.88 7.55
N LEU A 178 14.78 19.56 7.34
CA LEU A 178 15.11 18.58 8.37
C LEU A 178 16.61 18.22 8.40
N GLY A 179 17.44 18.81 7.53
CA GLY A 179 18.86 18.47 7.39
C GLY A 179 19.11 17.30 6.43
N GLU A 180 20.38 17.05 6.09
CA GLU A 180 20.81 15.94 5.21
C GLU A 180 20.03 15.83 3.88
N ASP A 181 19.68 16.98 3.28
CA ASP A 181 18.85 17.10 2.08
C ASP A 181 17.39 16.59 2.20
N GLU A 182 16.94 16.26 3.42
CA GLU A 182 15.55 15.90 3.72
C GLU A 182 14.70 17.14 4.02
N VAL A 183 13.54 17.20 3.39
CA VAL A 183 12.58 18.31 3.56
C VAL A 183 11.19 17.76 3.84
N LEU A 184 10.54 18.35 4.85
CA LEU A 184 9.16 18.05 5.20
C LEU A 184 8.23 18.98 4.43
N ILE A 185 7.36 18.38 3.62
CA ILE A 185 6.25 19.06 2.98
C ILE A 185 5.06 19.03 3.92
N ARG A 186 4.34 20.14 3.99
CA ARG A 186 3.07 20.24 4.72
C ARG A 186 1.99 20.73 3.79
N PHE A 187 0.82 20.13 3.89
CA PHE A 187 -0.36 20.50 3.11
C PHE A 187 -1.37 21.32 3.92
N LYS A 188 -1.23 21.31 5.25
CA LYS A 188 -2.04 22.10 6.19
C LYS A 188 -1.16 23.05 6.99
N PRO A 189 -1.66 24.24 7.36
CA PRO A 189 -0.97 25.10 8.32
C PRO A 189 -0.79 24.33 9.62
N LEU A 190 0.46 24.02 9.94
CA LEU A 190 0.84 23.39 11.18
C LEU A 190 1.87 24.28 11.85
N GLU A 191 1.55 24.78 13.04
CA GLU A 191 2.54 25.48 13.84
C GLU A 191 3.61 24.50 14.26
N THR A 192 4.79 24.65 13.66
CA THR A 192 5.98 23.88 14.03
C THR A 192 6.84 24.76 14.90
N SER A 193 6.85 24.48 16.20
CA SER A 193 7.80 25.08 17.13
C SER A 193 9.24 24.66 16.78
N SER A 194 10.23 25.36 17.36
CA SER A 194 11.63 24.90 17.31
C SER A 194 11.79 23.48 17.83
N ASP A 195 10.96 23.10 18.80
CA ASP A 195 10.99 21.80 19.45
C ASP A 195 10.47 20.71 18.52
N PHE A 196 9.35 20.96 17.82
CA PHE A 196 8.86 20.05 16.78
C PHE A 196 9.93 19.83 15.72
N ARG A 197 10.58 20.90 15.27
CA ARG A 197 11.66 20.78 14.28
C ARG A 197 12.79 19.90 14.80
N ALA A 198 13.26 20.12 16.04
CA ALA A 198 14.33 19.31 16.63
C ALA A 198 13.96 17.81 16.72
N VAL A 199 12.72 17.51 17.11
CA VAL A 199 12.23 16.12 17.16
C VAL A 199 12.14 15.50 15.76
N LEU A 200 11.60 16.22 14.77
CA LEU A 200 11.50 15.73 13.39
C LEU A 200 12.87 15.53 12.74
N GLN A 201 13.84 16.40 13.04
CA GLN A 201 15.24 16.23 12.62
C GLN A 201 15.82 14.96 13.22
N LEU A 202 15.64 14.74 14.53
CA LEU A 202 16.13 13.53 15.20
C LEU A 202 15.43 12.25 14.70
N ALA A 203 14.13 12.33 14.37
CA ALA A 203 13.37 11.22 13.80
C ALA A 203 13.83 10.83 12.40
N THR A 204 14.53 11.72 11.69
CA THR A 204 15.05 11.43 10.34
C THR A 204 16.12 10.35 10.45
N GLY A 205 15.87 9.20 9.82
CA GLY A 205 16.76 8.04 9.88
C GLY A 205 16.49 7.05 11.01
N LEU A 206 15.48 7.30 11.86
CA LEU A 206 15.04 6.39 12.92
C LEU A 206 13.64 5.85 12.63
N GLU A 207 13.38 4.60 13.05
CA GLU A 207 12.06 3.96 12.91
C GLU A 207 11.06 4.52 13.92
N SER A 208 11.52 4.77 15.14
CA SER A 208 10.76 5.36 16.23
C SER A 208 11.66 6.15 17.17
N LEU A 209 11.05 7.00 18.00
CA LEU A 209 11.72 7.71 19.09
C LEU A 209 11.09 7.31 20.43
N THR A 210 11.85 7.48 21.50
CA THR A 210 11.33 7.44 22.87
C THR A 210 11.67 8.75 23.56
N LYS A 211 10.92 9.07 24.63
CA LYS A 211 11.22 10.21 25.49
C LYS A 211 12.70 10.23 25.94
N ASP A 212 13.27 9.08 26.27
CA ASP A 212 14.66 8.98 26.76
C ASP A 212 15.68 9.28 25.65
N ILE A 213 15.36 8.97 24.39
CA ILE A 213 16.17 9.39 23.23
C ILE A 213 16.18 10.92 23.13
N LEU A 214 15.03 11.59 23.27
CA LEU A 214 14.96 13.06 23.26
C LEU A 214 15.76 13.67 24.41
N VAL A 215 15.60 13.14 25.63
CA VAL A 215 16.34 13.62 26.82
C VAL A 215 17.84 13.50 26.62
N SER A 216 18.32 12.35 26.13
CA SER A 216 19.75 12.09 25.96
C SER A 216 20.37 12.86 24.79
N HIS A 217 19.70 12.93 23.63
CA HIS A 217 20.27 13.51 22.42
C HIS A 217 20.06 15.03 22.33
N LEU A 218 18.95 15.54 22.86
CA LEU A 218 18.63 16.98 22.83
C LEU A 218 18.98 17.69 24.14
N GLY A 219 19.36 16.95 25.19
CA GLY A 219 19.66 17.50 26.52
C GLY A 219 18.42 18.10 27.20
N TRP A 220 17.23 17.61 26.85
CA TRP A 220 15.96 18.15 27.35
C TRP A 220 15.58 17.56 28.71
N SER A 221 14.73 18.27 29.44
CA SER A 221 14.05 17.69 30.60
C SER A 221 13.04 16.63 30.15
N SER A 222 12.79 15.64 31.02
CA SER A 222 11.78 14.61 30.77
C SER A 222 10.38 15.20 30.52
N GLU A 223 10.04 16.29 31.21
CA GLU A 223 8.76 16.99 31.04
C GLU A 223 8.65 17.65 29.66
N ARG A 224 9.68 18.37 29.22
CA ARG A 224 9.71 19.02 27.89
C ARG A 224 9.63 17.99 26.76
N ALA A 225 10.36 16.89 26.88
CA ALA A 225 10.33 15.81 25.90
C ALA A 225 8.92 15.21 25.78
N LEU A 226 8.28 14.90 26.91
CA LEU A 226 6.95 14.31 26.93
C LEU A 226 5.88 15.30 26.42
N ASP A 227 5.87 16.55 26.90
CA ASP A 227 4.96 17.59 26.42
C ASP A 227 5.08 17.82 24.91
N THR A 228 6.31 17.84 24.38
CA THR A 228 6.53 17.98 22.94
C THR A 228 5.97 16.79 22.17
N LEU A 229 6.26 15.56 22.60
CA LEU A 229 5.77 14.34 21.95
C LEU A 229 4.25 14.24 21.98
N SER A 230 3.62 14.51 23.13
CA SER A 230 2.16 14.53 23.27
C SER A 230 1.50 15.54 22.33
N LYS A 231 2.06 16.76 22.23
CA LYS A 231 1.58 17.76 21.27
C LYS A 231 1.75 17.32 19.82
N MET A 232 2.84 16.62 19.49
CA MET A 232 3.04 16.07 18.14
C MET A 232 2.04 14.97 17.81
N VAL A 233 1.62 14.17 18.80
CA VAL A 233 0.53 13.19 18.65
C VAL A 233 -0.81 13.91 18.44
N GLU A 234 -1.11 14.93 19.24
CA GLU A 234 -2.36 15.71 19.14
C GLU A 234 -2.56 16.31 17.75
N VAL A 235 -1.49 16.80 17.12
CA VAL A 235 -1.55 17.38 15.77
C VAL A 235 -1.35 16.36 14.64
N GLY A 236 -1.25 15.07 14.97
CA GLY A 236 -1.14 13.97 14.01
C GLY A 236 0.23 13.79 13.35
N LEU A 237 1.30 14.43 13.85
CA LEU A 237 2.66 14.22 13.35
C LEU A 237 3.30 12.93 13.86
N ALA A 238 2.86 12.46 15.03
CA ALA A 238 3.37 11.27 15.68
C ALA A 238 2.24 10.32 16.07
N ILE A 239 2.55 9.03 16.17
CA ILE A 239 1.68 8.01 16.73
C ILE A 239 2.41 7.39 17.93
N GLU A 240 1.77 7.41 19.08
CA GLU A 240 2.26 6.76 20.29
C GLU A 240 1.82 5.30 20.34
N ASP A 241 2.75 4.43 20.68
CA ASP A 241 2.49 3.08 21.14
C ASP A 241 2.60 3.05 22.67
N GLU A 242 1.44 3.05 23.33
CA GLU A 242 1.33 3.10 24.80
C GLU A 242 1.96 1.88 25.49
N GLU A 243 2.06 0.73 24.80
CA GLU A 243 2.64 -0.49 25.39
C GLU A 243 4.17 -0.39 25.45
N THR A 244 4.79 0.14 24.39
CA THR A 244 6.25 0.21 24.27
C THR A 244 6.83 1.57 24.65
N GLY A 245 6.01 2.62 24.73
CA GLY A 245 6.44 4.01 24.91
C GLY A 245 7.17 4.58 23.70
N GLN A 246 6.98 3.97 22.52
CA GLN A 246 7.59 4.42 21.26
C GLN A 246 6.67 5.39 20.52
N TYR A 247 7.29 6.37 19.88
CA TYR A 247 6.64 7.35 19.03
C TYR A 247 7.11 7.17 17.59
N TYR A 248 6.17 6.93 16.70
CA TYR A 248 6.41 6.73 15.28
C TYR A 248 6.04 7.99 14.50
N PHE A 249 6.76 8.27 13.42
CA PHE A 249 6.56 9.46 12.58
C PHE A 249 6.25 9.02 11.14
N PRO A 250 4.98 8.66 10.81
CA PRO A 250 4.60 8.08 9.53
C PRO A 250 4.95 8.93 8.30
N GLY A 251 5.00 10.25 8.47
CA GLY A 251 5.40 11.19 7.42
C GLY A 251 6.90 11.16 7.11
N ILE A 252 7.74 10.69 8.05
CA ILE A 252 9.21 10.66 7.94
C ILE A 252 9.70 9.24 7.66
N PHE A 253 9.30 8.29 8.49
CA PHE A 253 9.71 6.90 8.32
C PHE A 253 8.58 6.14 7.63
N LYS A 254 8.92 5.46 6.53
CA LYS A 254 7.95 4.67 5.78
C LYS A 254 7.55 3.46 6.62
N LEU A 255 6.42 3.57 7.33
CA LEU A 255 5.72 2.40 7.85
C LEU A 255 5.47 1.47 6.65
N LYS A 256 6.03 0.26 6.69
CA LYS A 256 5.63 -0.79 5.76
C LYS A 256 4.16 -1.08 6.04
N LEU A 257 3.26 -0.45 5.30
CA LEU A 257 1.85 -0.83 5.30
C LEU A 257 1.81 -2.32 4.93
N SER A 258 1.45 -3.17 5.90
CA SER A 258 1.31 -4.60 5.66
C SER A 258 0.27 -4.80 4.55
N LYS A 259 0.66 -5.52 3.50
CA LYS A 259 -0.21 -5.88 2.37
C LYS A 259 -1.34 -6.80 2.78
#